data_AF-A0A699V7Z5-F1
#
_entry.id   AF-A0A699V7Z5-F1
#
_cell.length_a   1.000
_cell.length_b   1.000
_cell.length_c   1.000
_cell.angle_alpha   90.00
_cell.angle_beta   90.00
_cell.angle_gamma   90.00
#
_symmetry.space_group_name_H-M   'P 1'
#
loop_
_entity.id
_entity.type
_entity.pdbx_description
1 polymer ?
#
loop_
_entity_poly.entity_id
_entity_poly.type
_entity_poly.pdbx_seq_one_letter_code
_entity_poly.pdbx_strand_id
1 'polypeptide(L)'
;MTSCDGIGTPMATKHLDADLSGTLVDQTKYRSKAQLTEKHLTAVKRIFRYLKDTIHMGLWYPKDTGFELTAFLDSDHAGCLDSRKSTSGGVQFLGGDKLVSWLSKKQDCTLMSSAEAEYVSLSAFCAQVLWMRTQLTDYGFHFDKIPM
;
A
#
# COMPACT_ATOMS: atom_id res chain seq x y z
N MET A 1 32.26 -10.70 -1.52
CA MET A 1 31.17 -9.92 -2.16
C MET A 1 30.59 -10.76 -3.27
N THR A 2 29.50 -11.47 -2.99
CA THR A 2 28.77 -12.21 -4.02
C THR A 2 27.74 -11.26 -4.63
N SER A 3 27.87 -11.00 -5.93
CA SER A 3 26.91 -10.24 -6.73
C SER A 3 25.55 -10.90 -6.63
N CYS A 4 24.54 -10.19 -6.17
CA CYS A 4 23.14 -10.61 -6.27
C CYS A 4 22.63 -10.10 -7.62
N ASP A 5 22.47 -11.02 -8.58
CA ASP A 5 21.94 -10.67 -9.89
C ASP A 5 20.47 -10.24 -9.75
N GLY A 6 20.14 -9.08 -10.33
CA GLY A 6 18.77 -8.55 -10.32
C GLY A 6 17.87 -9.44 -11.17
N ILE A 7 16.97 -10.17 -10.53
CA ILE A 7 15.89 -10.87 -11.23
C ILE A 7 14.88 -9.80 -11.66
N GLY A 8 14.84 -9.52 -12.96
CA GLY A 8 13.84 -8.62 -13.54
C GLY A 8 12.43 -9.10 -13.22
N THR A 9 11.60 -8.23 -12.64
CA THR A 9 10.18 -8.49 -12.46
C THR A 9 9.55 -8.70 -13.85
N PRO A 10 8.83 -9.81 -14.10
CA PRO A 10 8.21 -10.04 -15.40
C PRO A 10 6.99 -9.11 -15.54
N MET A 11 7.23 -7.87 -15.98
CA MET A 11 6.18 -7.01 -16.48
C MET A 11 5.90 -7.41 -17.94
N ALA A 12 4.68 -7.87 -18.21
CA ALA A 12 4.26 -8.23 -19.56
C ALA A 12 4.43 -7.04 -20.51
N THR A 13 5.19 -7.22 -21.58
CA THR A 13 5.46 -6.22 -22.64
C THR A 13 4.34 -6.12 -23.69
N LYS A 14 3.22 -6.83 -23.49
CA LYS A 14 2.10 -6.82 -24.42
C LYS A 14 1.34 -5.49 -24.34
N HIS A 15 0.83 -5.04 -25.49
CA HIS A 15 -0.06 -3.89 -25.60
C HIS A 15 -1.24 -4.07 -24.63
N LEU A 16 -1.53 -3.06 -23.80
CA LEU A 16 -2.47 -3.12 -22.66
C LEU A 16 -3.94 -3.37 -23.03
N ASP A 17 -4.23 -3.60 -24.31
CA ASP A 17 -5.58 -3.80 -24.82
C ASP A 17 -6.02 -5.27 -24.79
N ALA A 18 -5.14 -6.20 -24.43
CA ALA A 18 -5.45 -7.63 -24.40
C ALA A 18 -5.00 -8.28 -23.09
N ASP A 19 -5.84 -9.19 -22.58
CA ASP A 19 -5.52 -10.01 -21.43
C ASP A 19 -4.43 -11.06 -21.76
N LEU A 20 -3.99 -11.82 -20.75
CA LEU A 20 -2.99 -12.88 -20.91
C LEU A 20 -3.43 -14.00 -21.88
N SER A 21 -4.74 -14.11 -22.17
CA SER A 21 -5.32 -15.05 -23.14
C SER A 21 -5.43 -14.48 -24.56
N GLY A 22 -5.05 -13.22 -24.78
CA GLY A 22 -5.15 -12.55 -26.07
C GLY A 22 -6.56 -12.03 -26.39
N THR A 23 -7.48 -12.09 -25.43
CA THR A 23 -8.82 -11.53 -25.57
C THR A 23 -8.74 -10.02 -25.34
N LEU A 24 -9.33 -9.25 -26.26
CA LEU A 24 -9.41 -7.79 -26.15
C LEU A 24 -10.15 -7.46 -24.85
N VAL A 25 -9.53 -6.67 -23.98
CA VAL A 25 -10.15 -6.24 -22.72
C VAL A 25 -11.39 -5.43 -23.09
N ASP A 26 -12.57 -6.03 -22.88
CA ASP A 26 -13.84 -5.38 -23.17
C ASP A 26 -13.99 -4.14 -22.28
N GLN A 27 -13.64 -2.98 -22.86
CA GLN A 27 -13.71 -1.67 -22.20
C GLN A 27 -15.13 -1.37 -21.70
N THR A 28 -16.15 -1.99 -22.29
CA THR A 28 -17.55 -1.84 -21.93
C THR A 28 -17.92 -2.56 -20.63
N LYS A 29 -17.24 -3.67 -20.29
CA LYS A 29 -17.50 -4.45 -19.07
C LYS A 29 -17.10 -3.72 -17.78
N TYR A 30 -16.09 -2.86 -17.85
CA TYR A 30 -15.63 -2.03 -16.71
C TYR A 30 -16.33 -0.68 -16.62
N ARG A 31 -16.87 -0.18 -17.73
CA ARG A 31 -17.60 1.11 -17.79
C ARG A 31 -18.98 1.08 -17.11
N SER A 32 -19.63 -0.07 -17.01
CA SER A 32 -21.03 -0.15 -16.55
C SER A 32 -21.20 -0.12 -15.02
N LYS A 33 -20.12 -0.23 -14.23
CA LYS A 33 -20.22 -0.36 -12.77
C LYS A 33 -19.79 0.87 -11.95
N ALA A 34 -19.16 1.85 -12.60
CA ALA A 34 -18.78 3.12 -11.98
C ALA A 34 -18.88 4.21 -13.05
N GLN A 35 -19.48 5.37 -12.74
CA GLN A 35 -19.40 6.55 -13.60
C GLN A 35 -17.94 7.02 -13.68
N LEU A 36 -17.17 6.38 -14.54
CA LEU A 36 -15.73 6.60 -14.67
C LEU A 36 -15.50 7.86 -15.52
N THR A 37 -15.40 9.01 -14.84
CA THR A 37 -15.05 10.32 -15.42
C THR A 37 -13.70 10.29 -16.16
N GLU A 38 -13.54 11.11 -17.20
CA GLU A 38 -12.27 11.34 -17.93
C GLU A 38 -11.06 11.64 -17.01
N LYS A 39 -11.31 12.29 -15.87
CA LYS A 39 -10.30 12.54 -14.82
C LYS A 39 -9.73 11.24 -14.24
N HIS A 40 -10.57 10.23 -14.00
CA HIS A 40 -10.14 8.94 -13.49
C HIS A 40 -9.31 8.18 -14.52
N LEU A 41 -9.71 8.19 -15.80
CA LEU A 41 -8.92 7.57 -16.87
C LEU A 41 -7.54 8.23 -17.01
N THR A 42 -7.48 9.55 -16.88
CA THR A 42 -6.21 10.29 -16.92
C THR A 42 -5.30 9.90 -15.75
N ALA A 43 -5.83 9.78 -14.54
CA ALA A 43 -5.07 9.34 -13.38
C ALA A 43 -4.55 7.91 -13.55
N VAL A 44 -5.39 6.97 -14.04
CA VAL A 44 -4.99 5.58 -14.30
C VAL A 44 -3.87 5.51 -15.34
N LYS A 45 -3.97 6.26 -16.45
CA LYS A 45 -2.89 6.34 -17.46
C LYS A 45 -1.57 6.87 -16.87
N ARG A 46 -1.63 7.83 -15.93
CA ARG A 46 -0.44 8.32 -15.23
C ARG A 46 0.22 7.24 -14.38
N ILE A 47 -0.58 6.44 -13.65
CA ILE A 47 -0.08 5.31 -12.86
C ILE A 47 0.65 4.31 -13.76
N PHE A 48 0.03 3.88 -14.86
CA PHE A 48 0.68 2.93 -15.77
C PHE A 48 1.96 3.47 -16.41
N ARG A 49 1.98 4.74 -16.78
CA ARG A 49 3.20 5.37 -17.30
C ARG A 49 4.31 5.42 -16.26
N TYR A 50 3.98 5.80 -15.01
CA TYR A 50 4.95 5.75 -13.91
C TYR A 50 5.54 4.35 -13.75
N LEU A 51 4.69 3.32 -13.66
CA LEU A 51 5.15 1.93 -13.53
C LEU A 51 6.04 1.47 -14.69
N LYS A 52 5.72 1.89 -15.93
CA LYS A 52 6.52 1.57 -17.11
C LYS A 52 7.89 2.27 -17.09
N ASP A 53 7.93 3.51 -16.64
CA ASP A 53 9.15 4.33 -16.68
C ASP A 53 10.07 4.06 -15.47
N THR A 54 9.54 3.56 -14.35
CA THR A 54 10.30 3.28 -13.11
C THR A 54 10.59 1.80 -12.88
N ILE A 55 10.59 0.96 -13.93
CA ILE A 55 10.86 -0.49 -13.80
C ILE A 55 12.22 -0.83 -13.19
N HIS A 56 13.17 0.08 -13.26
CA HIS A 56 14.54 -0.07 -12.74
C HIS A 56 14.66 0.41 -11.28
N MET A 57 13.60 1.02 -10.73
CA MET A 57 13.56 1.43 -9.33
C MET A 57 13.07 0.28 -8.46
N GLY A 58 13.70 0.11 -7.30
CA GLY A 58 13.31 -0.88 -6.30
C GLY A 58 13.67 -0.41 -4.90
N LEU A 59 13.06 -1.03 -3.90
CA LEU A 59 13.47 -0.80 -2.51
C LEU A 59 14.76 -1.56 -2.23
N TRP A 60 15.70 -0.90 -1.55
CA TRP A 60 16.96 -1.49 -1.11
C TRP A 60 16.98 -1.62 0.41
N TYR A 61 17.34 -2.81 0.89
CA TYR A 61 17.41 -3.12 2.31
C TYR A 61 18.83 -3.55 2.69
N PRO A 62 19.59 -2.71 3.42
CA PRO A 62 20.91 -3.08 3.90
C PRO A 62 20.81 -4.17 4.96
N LYS A 63 21.78 -5.10 4.95
CA LYS A 63 21.79 -6.30 5.81
C LYS A 63 22.06 -5.99 7.30
N ASP A 64 22.72 -4.88 7.60
CA ASP A 64 23.40 -4.67 8.89
C ASP A 64 22.61 -3.86 9.92
N THR A 65 21.30 -3.72 9.71
CA THR A 65 20.41 -3.01 10.64
C THR A 65 19.66 -4.02 11.51
N GLY A 66 19.41 -3.67 12.77
CA GLY A 66 18.63 -4.51 13.69
C GLY A 66 17.23 -4.83 13.16
N PHE A 67 16.43 -5.61 13.90
CA PHE A 67 15.09 -6.02 13.47
C PHE A 67 13.96 -5.29 14.19
N GLU A 68 14.14 -4.03 14.59
CA GLU A 68 13.10 -3.29 15.33
C GLU A 68 11.87 -2.94 14.47
N LEU A 69 10.68 -3.38 14.88
CA LEU A 69 9.43 -2.99 14.23
C LEU A 69 9.03 -1.58 14.71
N THR A 70 8.86 -0.63 13.79
CA THR A 70 8.39 0.73 14.11
C THR A 70 7.21 1.06 13.20
N ALA A 71 6.15 1.60 13.76
CA ALA A 71 4.90 1.77 13.04
C ALA A 71 4.34 3.17 13.30
N PHE A 72 3.98 3.89 12.24
CA PHE A 72 3.36 5.21 12.30
C PHE A 72 1.98 5.17 11.66
N LEU A 73 1.05 5.93 12.21
CA LEU A 73 -0.32 6.03 11.74
C LEU A 73 -0.76 7.49 11.79
N ASP A 74 -1.58 7.87 10.82
CA ASP A 74 -2.27 9.15 10.77
C ASP A 74 -3.69 8.95 10.21
N SER A 75 -4.59 9.87 10.52
CA SER A 75 -5.90 9.90 9.89
C SER A 75 -6.38 11.32 9.67
N ASP A 76 -6.88 11.61 8.48
CA ASP A 76 -7.52 12.88 8.22
C ASP A 76 -8.94 12.91 8.83
N HIS A 77 -9.49 14.11 9.04
CA HIS A 77 -10.89 14.30 9.37
C HIS A 77 -11.65 14.88 8.19
N ALA A 78 -12.63 14.13 7.68
CA ALA A 78 -13.48 14.53 6.55
C ALA A 78 -12.71 14.97 5.29
N GLY A 79 -11.56 14.34 5.00
CA GLY A 79 -10.67 14.72 3.90
C GLY A 79 -11.27 14.49 2.51
N CYS A 80 -12.21 13.56 2.35
CA CYS A 80 -12.92 13.38 1.09
C CYS A 80 -14.02 14.44 0.93
N LEU A 81 -13.90 15.34 -0.03
CA LEU A 81 -14.90 16.39 -0.29
C LEU A 81 -16.29 15.83 -0.62
N ASP A 82 -16.35 14.76 -1.41
CA ASP A 82 -17.61 14.20 -1.89
C ASP A 82 -18.40 13.49 -0.79
N SER A 83 -17.71 12.68 0.04
CA SER A 83 -18.37 11.83 1.04
C SER A 83 -18.15 12.29 2.48
N ARG A 84 -17.32 13.31 2.71
CA ARG A 84 -16.86 13.77 4.04
C ARG A 84 -16.28 12.65 4.91
N LYS A 85 -15.83 11.56 4.29
CA LYS A 85 -15.23 10.42 5.00
C LYS A 85 -13.75 10.67 5.19
N SER A 86 -13.25 10.18 6.31
CA SER A 86 -11.85 10.21 6.66
C SER A 86 -11.02 9.21 5.87
N THR A 87 -9.73 9.47 5.74
CA THR A 87 -8.71 8.58 5.18
C THR A 87 -7.68 8.26 6.26
N SER A 88 -7.47 6.98 6.52
CA SER A 88 -6.45 6.47 7.42
C SER A 88 -5.20 6.10 6.63
N GLY A 89 -4.05 6.58 7.08
CA GLY A 89 -2.74 6.29 6.52
C GLY A 89 -1.86 5.62 7.57
N GLY A 90 -1.06 4.64 7.17
CA GLY A 90 -0.17 3.95 8.09
C GLY A 90 1.07 3.44 7.37
N VAL A 91 2.18 3.39 8.09
CA VAL A 91 3.49 3.01 7.57
C VAL A 91 4.19 2.15 8.60
N GLN A 92 4.76 1.02 8.18
CA GLN A 92 5.49 0.09 9.03
C GLN A 92 6.92 -0.11 8.52
N PHE A 93 7.88 0.13 9.40
CA PHE A 93 9.30 -0.01 9.20
C PHE A 93 9.86 -1.20 9.97
N LEU A 94 10.89 -1.84 9.44
CA LEU A 94 11.64 -2.90 10.09
C LEU A 94 13.12 -2.54 10.19
N GLY A 95 13.70 -2.61 11.38
CA GLY A 95 15.07 -2.18 11.62
C GLY A 95 15.34 -0.72 11.34
N GLY A 96 14.42 0.15 11.75
CA GLY A 96 14.55 1.61 11.67
C GLY A 96 14.11 2.19 10.33
N ASP A 97 14.87 1.97 9.26
CA ASP A 97 14.73 2.70 8.00
C ASP A 97 14.09 1.89 6.86
N LYS A 98 13.84 0.59 7.05
CA LYS A 98 13.31 -0.28 5.99
C LYS A 98 11.79 -0.25 5.96
N LEU A 99 11.20 0.47 5.02
CA LEU A 99 9.75 0.48 4.80
C LEU A 99 9.26 -0.88 4.28
N VAL A 100 8.59 -1.68 5.11
CA VAL A 100 8.12 -3.03 4.71
C VAL A 100 6.67 -3.02 4.24
N SER A 101 5.85 -2.15 4.84
CA SER A 101 4.42 -2.08 4.56
C SER A 101 3.90 -0.67 4.72
N TRP A 102 2.88 -0.33 3.93
CA TRP A 102 2.13 0.90 4.05
C TRP A 102 0.65 0.63 3.75
N LEU A 103 -0.22 1.48 4.29
CA LEU A 103 -1.64 1.45 4.01
C LEU A 103 -2.16 2.88 3.82
N SER A 104 -3.13 3.02 2.92
CA SER A 104 -3.95 4.22 2.80
C SER A 104 -5.37 3.75 2.51
N LYS A 105 -6.27 3.92 3.47
CA LYS A 105 -7.63 3.41 3.43
C LYS A 105 -8.64 4.52 3.73
N LYS A 106 -9.53 4.78 2.78
CA LYS A 106 -10.73 5.58 3.04
C LYS A 106 -11.64 4.81 4.00
N GLN A 107 -12.07 5.47 5.08
CA GLN A 107 -12.95 4.86 6.07
C GLN A 107 -14.36 4.64 5.50
N ASP A 108 -15.04 3.62 6.01
CA ASP A 108 -16.38 3.24 5.54
C ASP A 108 -17.47 4.15 6.14
N CYS A 109 -17.24 4.69 7.34
CA CYS A 109 -18.15 5.61 8.02
C CYS A 109 -17.66 7.06 7.90
N THR A 110 -18.59 8.00 7.97
CA THR A 110 -18.29 9.43 8.18
C THR A 110 -18.20 9.66 9.67
N LEU A 111 -17.05 10.09 10.15
CA LEU A 111 -16.82 10.33 11.57
C LEU A 111 -17.07 11.79 11.91
N MET A 112 -17.49 12.06 13.15
CA MET A 112 -17.92 13.40 13.58
C MET A 112 -16.78 14.21 14.20
N SER A 113 -15.67 13.56 14.55
CA SER A 113 -14.47 14.22 15.08
C SER A 113 -13.18 13.61 14.53
N SER A 114 -12.06 14.32 14.68
CA SER A 114 -10.73 13.79 14.37
C SER A 114 -10.31 12.68 15.33
N ALA A 115 -10.63 12.81 16.62
CA ALA A 115 -10.30 11.80 17.64
C ALA A 115 -10.96 10.44 17.35
N GLU A 116 -12.22 10.45 16.90
CA GLU A 116 -12.88 9.23 16.45
C GLU A 116 -12.18 8.63 15.22
N ALA A 117 -11.73 9.46 14.28
CA ALA A 117 -11.00 9.01 13.09
C ALA A 117 -9.67 8.37 13.41
N GLU A 118 -8.94 8.97 14.35
CA GLU A 118 -7.69 8.43 14.87
C GLU A 118 -7.96 7.10 15.56
N TYR A 119 -8.96 7.01 16.44
CA TYR A 119 -9.27 5.76 17.16
C TYR A 119 -9.67 4.61 16.22
N VAL A 120 -10.53 4.88 15.22
CA VAL A 120 -10.92 3.88 14.22
C VAL A 120 -9.71 3.43 13.41
N SER A 121 -8.87 4.37 12.97
CA SER A 121 -7.65 4.04 12.24
C SER A 121 -6.68 3.20 13.08
N LEU A 122 -6.56 3.52 14.37
CA LEU A 122 -5.66 2.86 15.31
C LEU A 122 -6.06 1.41 15.55
N SER A 123 -7.37 1.12 15.64
CA SER A 123 -7.85 -0.25 15.83
C SER A 123 -7.41 -1.20 14.71
N ALA A 124 -7.54 -0.78 13.44
CA ALA A 124 -7.15 -1.58 12.29
C ALA A 124 -5.62 -1.69 12.18
N PHE A 125 -4.91 -0.60 12.50
CA PHE A 125 -3.46 -0.56 12.48
C PHE A 125 -2.83 -1.48 13.54
N CYS A 126 -3.35 -1.48 14.76
CA CYS A 126 -2.92 -2.37 15.84
C CYS A 126 -3.07 -3.85 15.45
N ALA A 127 -4.16 -4.21 14.76
CA ALA A 127 -4.35 -5.56 14.26
C ALA A 127 -3.26 -5.95 13.24
N GLN A 128 -2.90 -5.05 12.33
CA GLN A 128 -1.83 -5.27 11.36
C GLN A 128 -0.45 -5.41 12.03
N VAL A 129 -0.13 -4.52 12.96
CA VAL A 129 1.14 -4.57 13.72
C VAL A 129 1.25 -5.84 14.54
N LEU A 130 0.15 -6.26 15.19
CA LEU A 130 0.10 -7.51 15.94
C LEU A 130 0.31 -8.72 15.02
N TRP A 131 -0.32 -8.73 13.84
CA TRP A 131 -0.12 -9.78 12.85
C TRP A 131 1.34 -9.86 12.39
N MET A 132 1.97 -8.72 12.08
CA MET A 132 3.39 -8.67 11.71
C MET A 132 4.28 -9.21 12.84
N ARG A 133 4.01 -8.85 14.10
CA ARG A 133 4.74 -9.36 15.26
C ARG A 133 4.63 -10.88 15.39
N THR A 134 3.43 -11.44 15.22
CA THR A 134 3.22 -12.90 15.25
C THR A 134 4.02 -13.57 14.14
N GLN A 135 3.95 -13.06 12.91
CA GLN A 135 4.72 -13.60 11.79
C GLN A 135 6.23 -13.57 12.04
N LEU A 136 6.76 -12.47 12.58
CA LEU A 136 8.18 -12.38 12.91
C LEU A 136 8.58 -13.34 14.05
N THR A 137 7.68 -13.58 15.00
CA THR A 137 7.87 -14.57 16.07
C THR A 137 7.97 -15.98 15.49
N ASP A 138 7.14 -16.31 14.49
CA ASP A 138 7.21 -17.61 13.79
C ASP A 138 8.55 -17.80 13.05
N TYR A 139 9.17 -16.71 12.59
CA TYR A 139 10.53 -16.71 12.02
C TYR A 139 11.66 -16.73 13.06
N GLY A 140 11.34 -16.76 14.36
CA GLY A 140 12.32 -16.79 15.46
C GLY A 140 12.79 -15.42 15.96
N PHE A 141 12.15 -14.33 15.54
CA PHE A 141 12.43 -12.99 16.04
C PHE A 141 11.46 -12.61 17.16
N HIS A 142 11.96 -12.54 18.39
CA HIS A 142 11.17 -12.14 19.55
C HIS A 142 11.30 -10.65 19.83
N PHE A 143 10.15 -9.99 19.99
CA PHE A 143 10.06 -8.57 20.35
C PHE A 143 9.41 -8.42 21.71
N ASP A 144 10.16 -7.87 22.67
CA ASP A 144 9.68 -7.58 24.02
C ASP A 144 8.93 -6.24 24.10
N LYS A 145 9.26 -5.31 23.20
CA LYS A 145 8.60 -4.01 23.13
C LYS A 145 7.37 -4.06 22.24
N ILE A 146 6.30 -3.41 22.69
CA ILE A 146 5.14 -3.12 21.86
C ILE A 146 5.54 -1.97 20.94
N PRO A 147 5.47 -2.14 19.60
CA PRO A 147 5.79 -1.09 18.66
C PRO A 147 4.57 -0.19 18.46
N MET A 148 4.22 0.55 19.52
CA MET A 148 3.27 1.66 19.53
C MET A 148 3.94 2.88 20.12
#